data_AF-A0A268TGA8-F1
#
_entry.id   AF-A0A268TGA8-F1
#
_cell.length_a   1.000
_cell.length_b   1.000
_cell.length_c   1.000
_cell.angle_alpha   90.00
_cell.angle_beta   90.00
_cell.angle_gamma   90.00
#
_symmetry.space_group_name_H-M   'P 1'
#
loop_
_entity.id
_entity.type
_entity.pdbx_description
1 polymer ?
#
loop_
_entity_poly.entity_id
_entity_poly.type
_entity_poly.pdbx_seq_one_letter_code
_entity_poly.pdbx_strand_id
1 'polypeptide(L)'
;MRILYVCICTLLFIGCAPQNYSANFTLISTDKVNIPSNIKISEIPVEGESCYNTILNPVDKDVSALVRKAVENAIENGNKRGFEGNFLIDAQINQTIKNGFFSHKVCIIAKGKIAKF
;
A
#
# COMPACT_ATOMS: atom_id res chain seq x y z
N MET A 1 -45.54 21.15 14.78
CA MET A 1 -44.28 20.55 15.29
C MET A 1 -43.22 20.59 14.19
N ARG A 2 -42.74 21.81 13.92
CA ARG A 2 -41.54 22.11 13.15
C ARG A 2 -40.41 22.25 14.18
N ILE A 3 -39.15 21.98 13.81
CA ILE A 3 -37.90 22.38 14.51
C ILE A 3 -37.13 21.29 15.31
N LEU A 4 -37.63 20.08 15.57
CA LEU A 4 -36.82 19.04 16.27
C LEU A 4 -35.96 18.12 15.36
N TYR A 5 -35.91 18.36 14.06
CA TYR A 5 -35.12 17.54 13.11
C TYR A 5 -33.84 18.22 12.60
N VAL A 6 -33.49 19.39 13.15
CA VAL A 6 -32.37 20.20 12.63
C VAL A 6 -31.02 19.88 13.34
N CYS A 7 -31.03 19.15 14.46
CA CYS A 7 -29.81 18.93 15.25
C CYS A 7 -28.96 17.70 14.86
N ILE A 8 -29.34 16.90 13.85
CA ILE A 8 -28.61 15.68 13.48
C ILE A 8 -27.72 15.83 12.23
N CYS A 9 -27.85 16.93 11.47
CA CYS A 9 -27.13 17.06 10.20
C CYS A 9 -25.75 17.74 10.28
N THR A 10 -25.31 18.24 11.45
CA THR A 10 -24.07 19.04 11.55
C THR A 10 -22.85 18.30 12.10
N LEU A 11 -22.97 17.02 12.50
CA LEU A 11 -21.87 16.23 13.07
C LEU A 11 -21.09 15.37 12.05
N LEU A 12 -21.40 15.46 10.75
CA LEU A 12 -20.75 14.63 9.72
C LEU A 12 -19.55 15.29 9.01
N PHE A 13 -19.01 16.39 9.56
CA PHE A 13 -17.74 16.98 9.10
C PHE A 13 -16.64 16.78 10.14
N ILE A 14 -16.38 15.53 10.53
CA ILE A 14 -15.09 15.15 11.13
C ILE A 14 -14.26 14.62 9.97
N GLY A 15 -13.26 15.43 9.60
CA GLY A 15 -12.48 15.27 8.39
C GLY A 15 -11.73 13.94 8.30
N CYS A 16 -11.76 13.37 7.11
CA CYS A 16 -10.62 12.63 6.60
C CYS A 16 -9.97 13.53 5.55
N ALA A 17 -8.86 14.16 5.93
CA ALA A 17 -7.98 14.81 4.98
C ALA A 17 -7.65 13.81 3.85
N PRO A 18 -7.63 14.20 2.56
CA PRO A 18 -6.87 13.44 1.60
C PRO A 18 -5.41 13.57 2.01
N GLN A 19 -4.91 12.54 2.67
CA GLN A 19 -3.50 12.25 2.80
C GLN A 19 -2.95 12.11 1.38
N ASN A 20 -2.51 13.23 0.81
CA ASN A 20 -1.77 13.25 -0.43
C ASN A 20 -0.38 12.68 -0.15
N TYR A 21 -0.29 11.36 -0.10
CA TYR A 21 0.99 10.66 -0.08
C TYR A 21 1.50 10.56 -1.51
N SER A 22 2.43 11.46 -1.85
CA SER A 22 3.28 11.30 -3.03
C SER A 22 4.46 10.43 -2.65
N ALA A 23 4.36 9.11 -2.86
CA ALA A 23 5.51 8.23 -2.80
C ALA A 23 6.26 8.28 -4.15
N ASN A 24 7.41 8.96 -4.17
CA ASN A 24 8.33 8.92 -5.30
C ASN A 24 9.17 7.64 -5.19
N PHE A 25 8.84 6.62 -5.98
CA PHE A 25 9.64 5.40 -6.06
C PHE A 25 10.81 5.63 -7.02
N THR A 26 12.04 5.66 -6.49
CA THR A 26 13.23 5.90 -7.31
C THR A 26 13.90 4.62 -7.80
N LEU A 27 13.63 3.45 -7.20
CA LEU A 27 14.22 2.22 -7.72
C LEU A 27 13.38 0.98 -7.37
N ILE A 28 12.74 0.41 -8.39
CA ILE A 28 12.33 -0.99 -8.40
C ILE A 28 13.21 -1.61 -9.49
N SER A 29 14.16 -2.46 -9.09
CA SER A 29 15.05 -3.15 -10.01
C SER A 29 14.71 -4.63 -10.02
N THR A 30 14.61 -5.22 -11.21
CA THR A 30 14.55 -6.68 -11.37
C THR A 30 15.87 -7.37 -11.04
N ASP A 31 16.96 -6.59 -10.99
CA ASP A 31 18.30 -7.04 -10.66
C ASP A 31 18.72 -6.62 -9.26
N LYS A 32 19.61 -7.40 -8.62
CA LYS A 32 20.20 -7.03 -7.33
C LYS A 32 20.97 -5.73 -7.45
N VAL A 33 20.51 -4.70 -6.76
CA VAL A 33 21.19 -3.40 -6.72
C VAL A 33 22.34 -3.49 -5.72
N ASN A 34 23.52 -3.00 -6.09
CA ASN A 34 24.63 -2.91 -5.13
C ASN A 34 24.38 -1.70 -4.22
N ILE A 35 23.98 -1.98 -2.97
CA ILE A 35 23.56 -0.96 -2.01
C ILE A 35 24.79 -0.50 -1.23
N PRO A 36 25.12 0.80 -1.23
CA PRO A 36 26.27 1.30 -0.49
C PRO A 36 26.11 1.07 1.02
N SER A 37 27.22 0.83 1.71
CA SER A 37 27.28 0.38 3.11
C SER A 37 26.76 1.39 4.14
N ASN A 38 26.53 2.64 3.72
CA ASN A 38 25.94 3.68 4.55
C ASN A 38 24.42 3.54 4.69
N ILE A 39 23.77 2.72 3.87
CA ILE A 39 22.32 2.51 3.92
C ILE A 39 22.00 1.43 4.96
N LYS A 40 21.19 1.79 5.96
CA LYS A 40 20.67 0.83 6.94
C LYS A 40 19.53 0.05 6.30
N ILE A 41 19.59 -1.28 6.38
CA ILE A 41 18.63 -2.20 5.77
C ILE A 41 18.03 -3.08 6.85
N SER A 42 16.73 -3.35 6.78
CA SER A 42 16.07 -4.31 7.65
C SER A 42 16.59 -5.72 7.39
N GLU A 43 16.94 -6.44 8.45
CA GLU A 43 17.40 -7.83 8.34
C GLU A 43 16.29 -8.75 7.81
N ILE A 44 15.05 -8.45 8.20
CA ILE A 44 13.85 -9.23 7.87
C ILE A 44 13.09 -8.51 6.74
N PRO A 45 12.62 -9.25 5.72
CA PRO A 45 11.73 -8.68 4.72
C PRO A 45 10.37 -8.33 5.31
N VAL A 46 9.80 -7.23 4.81
CA VAL A 46 8.47 -6.74 5.13
C VAL A 46 7.55 -6.96 3.94
N GLU A 47 6.26 -7.03 4.22
CA GLU A 47 5.23 -7.32 3.22
C GLU A 47 4.06 -6.36 3.35
N GLY A 48 3.52 -5.95 2.21
CA GLY A 48 2.31 -5.15 2.10
C GLY A 48 1.40 -5.68 1.00
N GLU A 49 0.10 -5.77 1.29
CA GLU A 49 -0.92 -6.25 0.36
C GLU A 49 -1.86 -5.10 0.00
N SER A 50 -2.22 -4.98 -1.29
CA SER A 50 -3.26 -4.10 -1.79
C SER A 50 -4.19 -4.88 -2.71
N CYS A 51 -5.47 -4.97 -2.35
CA CYS A 51 -6.45 -5.76 -3.10
C CYS A 51 -7.62 -4.94 -3.61
N TYR A 52 -8.23 -5.44 -4.67
CA TYR A 52 -9.54 -5.00 -5.12
C TYR A 52 -10.42 -6.20 -5.48
N ASN A 53 -11.72 -6.02 -5.29
CA ASN A 53 -12.72 -6.96 -5.75
C ASN A 53 -13.16 -6.57 -7.17
N THR A 54 -13.33 -7.56 -8.02
CA THR A 54 -13.99 -7.46 -9.33
C THR A 54 -15.00 -8.59 -9.51
N ILE A 55 -16.09 -8.32 -10.22
CA ILE A 55 -17.20 -9.27 -10.36
C ILE A 55 -17.19 -9.93 -11.75
N LEU A 56 -16.77 -9.22 -12.82
CA LEU A 56 -17.04 -9.68 -14.20
C LEU A 56 -15.94 -9.43 -15.24
N ASN A 57 -14.86 -8.75 -14.90
CA ASN A 57 -13.62 -8.66 -15.67
C ASN A 57 -12.63 -7.82 -14.85
N PRO A 58 -11.32 -8.08 -14.87
CA PRO A 58 -10.37 -7.10 -14.40
C PRO A 58 -10.42 -5.91 -15.38
N VAL A 59 -11.40 -5.01 -15.20
CA VAL A 59 -11.34 -3.66 -15.77
C VAL A 59 -9.97 -3.12 -15.38
N ASP A 60 -9.26 -2.52 -16.35
CA ASP A 60 -7.95 -1.86 -16.22
C ASP A 60 -7.97 -0.85 -15.07
N LYS A 61 -7.96 -1.36 -13.84
CA LYS A 61 -7.66 -0.57 -12.66
C LYS A 61 -6.20 -0.25 -12.76
N ASP A 62 -5.88 0.98 -12.38
CA ASP A 62 -4.52 1.48 -12.31
C ASP A 62 -3.67 0.54 -11.44
N VAL A 63 -3.00 -0.40 -12.12
CA VAL A 63 -2.13 -1.41 -11.49
C VAL A 63 -1.00 -0.69 -10.79
N SER A 64 -0.53 0.45 -11.32
CA SER A 64 0.49 1.28 -10.70
C SER A 64 0.00 1.85 -9.36
N ALA A 65 -1.26 2.27 -9.24
CA ALA A 65 -1.84 2.70 -7.97
C ALA A 65 -1.93 1.55 -6.95
N LEU A 66 -2.24 0.33 -7.39
CA LEU A 66 -2.28 -0.85 -6.52
C LEU A 66 -0.89 -1.27 -6.05
N VAL A 67 0.09 -1.27 -6.96
CA VAL A 67 1.50 -1.53 -6.64
C VAL A 67 2.02 -0.48 -5.67
N ARG A 68 1.79 0.81 -5.94
CA ARG A 68 2.16 1.91 -5.02
C ARG A 68 1.62 1.66 -3.62
N LYS A 69 0.32 1.37 -3.51
CA LYS A 69 -0.33 1.12 -2.23
C LYS A 69 0.21 -0.14 -1.53
N ALA A 70 0.54 -1.19 -2.28
CA ALA A 70 1.16 -2.39 -1.71
C ALA A 70 2.55 -2.08 -1.13
N VAL A 71 3.36 -1.27 -1.81
CA VAL A 71 4.68 -0.84 -1.33
C VAL A 71 4.54 0.07 -0.10
N GLU A 72 3.61 1.02 -0.12
CA GLU A 72 3.30 1.88 1.04
C GLU A 72 2.92 1.03 2.26
N ASN A 73 2.03 0.06 2.08
CA ASN A 73 1.63 -0.88 3.14
C ASN A 73 2.82 -1.69 3.64
N ALA A 74 3.76 -2.09 2.77
CA ALA A 74 4.95 -2.84 3.16
C ALA A 74 5.88 -1.99 4.06
N ILE A 75 6.10 -0.73 3.67
CA ILE A 75 6.89 0.23 4.44
C ILE A 75 6.22 0.52 5.79
N GLU A 76 4.91 0.81 5.79
CA GLU A 76 4.14 1.06 7.01
C GLU A 76 4.19 -0.15 7.96
N ASN A 77 4.04 -1.36 7.44
CA ASN A 77 4.11 -2.60 8.22
C ASN A 77 5.49 -2.82 8.84
N GLY A 78 6.58 -2.47 8.15
CA GLY A 78 7.91 -2.55 8.74
C GLY A 78 8.19 -1.45 9.75
N ASN A 79 7.73 -0.22 9.52
CA ASN A 79 7.77 0.85 10.51
C ASN A 79 7.02 0.45 11.79
N LYS A 80 5.85 -0.18 11.67
CA LYS A 80 5.09 -0.75 12.81
C LYS A 80 5.84 -1.87 13.55
N ARG A 81 6.76 -2.56 12.88
CA ARG A 81 7.63 -3.59 13.46
C ARG A 81 8.94 -3.03 14.04
N GLY A 82 9.12 -1.71 14.03
CA GLY A 82 10.31 -1.04 14.57
C GLY A 82 11.45 -0.84 13.56
N PHE A 83 11.24 -1.14 12.28
CA PHE A 83 12.22 -0.84 11.24
C PHE A 83 11.96 0.57 10.70
N GLU A 84 12.77 1.55 11.09
CA GLU A 84 12.67 2.91 10.56
C GLU A 84 13.23 2.98 9.13
N GLY A 85 12.37 3.23 8.14
CA GLY A 85 12.83 3.56 6.79
C GLY A 85 11.71 3.97 5.85
N ASN A 86 12.14 4.53 4.71
CA ASN A 86 11.26 5.27 3.80
C ASN A 86 11.23 4.67 2.39
N PHE A 87 12.03 3.64 2.13
CA PHE A 87 12.13 3.00 0.83
C PHE A 87 12.23 1.48 0.98
N LEU A 88 11.67 0.79 -0.01
CA LEU A 88 11.69 -0.65 -0.12
C LEU A 88 12.73 -1.04 -1.17
N ILE A 89 13.67 -1.89 -0.81
CA ILE A 89 14.73 -2.42 -1.69
C ILE A 89 14.54 -3.94 -1.86
N ASP A 90 15.16 -4.49 -2.92
CA ASP A 90 14.99 -5.89 -3.31
C ASP A 90 13.50 -6.30 -3.35
N ALA A 91 12.66 -5.38 -3.82
CA ALA A 91 11.21 -5.50 -3.78
C ALA A 91 10.72 -6.47 -4.87
N GLN A 92 9.99 -7.49 -4.44
CA GLN A 92 9.26 -8.42 -5.27
C GLN A 92 7.79 -8.04 -5.26
N ILE A 93 7.21 -7.88 -6.45
CA ILE A 93 5.79 -7.59 -6.63
C ILE A 93 5.13 -8.84 -7.19
N ASN A 94 4.22 -9.42 -6.41
CA ASN A 94 3.45 -10.60 -6.81
C ASN A 94 1.98 -10.23 -6.96
N GLN A 95 1.32 -10.77 -7.98
CA GLN A 95 -0.13 -10.67 -8.13
C GLN A 95 -0.77 -12.01 -7.77
N THR A 96 -1.76 -11.97 -6.91
CA THR A 96 -2.52 -13.15 -6.47
C THR A 96 -3.99 -12.94 -6.77
N ILE A 97 -4.64 -13.91 -7.41
CA ILE A 97 -6.07 -13.88 -7.69
C ILE A 97 -6.75 -14.90 -6.79
N LYS A 98 -7.60 -14.43 -5.87
CA LYS A 98 -8.45 -15.27 -5.00
C LYS A 98 -9.85 -15.32 -5.60
N ASN A 99 -10.26 -16.49 -6.08
CA ASN A 99 -11.58 -16.69 -6.67
C ASN A 99 -12.59 -17.07 -5.57
N GLY A 100 -13.66 -16.27 -5.46
CA GLY A 100 -14.88 -16.61 -4.75
C GLY A 100 -16.02 -16.92 -5.73
N PHE A 101 -17.12 -17.48 -5.23
CA PHE A 101 -18.22 -18.01 -6.06
C PHE A 101 -18.88 -16.98 -7.01
N PHE A 102 -18.87 -15.69 -6.64
CA PHE A 102 -19.40 -14.56 -7.44
C PHE A 102 -18.46 -13.35 -7.50
N SER A 103 -17.23 -13.47 -6.99
CA SER A 103 -16.29 -12.35 -6.97
C SER A 103 -14.85 -12.82 -7.07
N HIS A 104 -14.05 -12.09 -7.83
CA HIS A 104 -12.61 -12.26 -7.91
C HIS A 104 -11.95 -11.17 -7.08
N LYS A 105 -11.12 -11.56 -6.12
CA LYS A 105 -10.28 -10.63 -5.37
C LYS A 105 -8.87 -10.70 -5.95
N VAL A 106 -8.46 -9.63 -6.63
CA VAL A 106 -7.10 -9.50 -7.15
C VAL A 106 -6.29 -8.70 -6.14
N CYS A 107 -5.16 -9.24 -5.73
CA CYS A 107 -4.26 -8.66 -4.75
C CYS A 107 -2.87 -8.47 -5.36
N ILE A 108 -2.27 -7.33 -5.10
CA ILE A 108 -0.85 -7.07 -5.32
C ILE A 108 -0.16 -7.15 -3.96
N ILE A 109 0.90 -7.94 -3.89
CA ILE A 109 1.72 -8.14 -2.70
C ILE A 109 3.11 -7.61 -3.02
N ALA A 110 3.55 -6.61 -2.26
CA ALA A 110 4.91 -6.09 -2.32
C ALA A 110 5.71 -6.64 -1.13
N LYS A 111 6.82 -7.31 -1.41
CA LYS A 111 7.72 -7.88 -0.40
C LYS A 111 9.14 -7.42 -0.65
N GLY A 112 9.80 -6.85 0.35
CA GLY A 112 11.18 -6.38 0.21
C GLY A 112 11.80 -6.06 1.55
N LYS A 113 12.98 -5.44 1.57
CA LYS A 113 13.58 -4.94 2.82
C LYS A 113 13.37 -3.44 2.93
N ILE A 114 13.12 -2.96 4.15
CA ILE A 114 13.08 -1.52 4.40
C ILE A 114 14.49 -1.01 4.48
N ALA A 115 14.72 0.16 3.89
CA ALA A 115 15.99 0.83 4.01
C ALA A 115 15.83 2.32 4.35
N LYS A 116 16.90 2.85 4.96
CA LYS A 116 17.04 4.23 5.41
C LYS A 116 18.45 4.71 5.07
N PHE A 117 18.54 5.89 4.47
CA PHE A 117 19.80 6.59 4.21
C PHE A 117 20.39 7.11 5.53
#